data_AF-A0A4Y3FRJ3-F1
#
_entry.id   AF-A0A4Y3FRJ3-F1
#
_cell.length_a   1.000
_cell.length_b   1.000
_cell.length_c   1.000
_cell.angle_alpha   90.00
_cell.angle_beta   90.00
_cell.angle_gamma   90.00
#
_symmetry.space_group_name_H-M   'P 1'
#
loop_
_entity.id
_entity.type
_entity.pdbx_description
1 polymer ?
#
loop_
_entity_poly.entity_id
_entity_poly.type
_entity_poly.pdbx_seq_one_letter_code
_entity_poly.pdbx_strand_id
1 'polypeptide(L)' 'MGCMEGCPVTPREKTIKWNIYDPKGKPIEKFREVRDIIKREVEKLIYELRLI' A
#
# COMPACT_ATOMS: atom_id res chain seq x y z
N MET A 1 -5.12 0.53 -2.99
CA MET A 1 -5.52 1.87 -2.51
C MET A 1 -4.95 2.93 -3.44
N GLY A 2 -5.74 3.35 -4.43
CA GLY A 2 -5.43 4.46 -5.32
C GLY A 2 -6.49 5.53 -5.13
N CYS A 3 -6.14 6.64 -4.49
CA CYS A 3 -6.92 7.85 -4.65
C CYS A 3 -6.69 8.31 -6.10
N MET A 4 -7.75 8.41 -6.90
CA MET A 4 -7.63 8.79 -8.33
C MET A 4 -7.01 10.18 -8.50
N GLU A 5 -7.09 11.02 -7.47
CA GLU A 5 -6.74 12.45 -7.48
C GLU A 5 -5.64 12.81 -6.46
N GLY A 6 -5.00 11.84 -5.80
CA GLY A 6 -4.02 12.10 -4.74
C GLY A 6 -4.59 12.85 -3.53
N CYS A 7 -3.86 12.89 -2.41
CA CYS A 7 -4.26 13.74 -1.28
C CYS A 7 -3.63 15.14 -1.48
N PRO A 8 -4.39 16.25 -1.42
CA PRO A 8 -3.86 17.59 -1.70
C PRO A 8 -2.78 18.05 -0.69
N VAL A 9 -2.65 17.36 0.45
CA VAL A 9 -1.76 17.73 1.55
C VAL A 9 -0.48 16.88 1.60
N THR A 10 -0.41 15.77 0.85
CA THR A 10 0.76 14.88 0.92
C THR A 10 1.92 15.36 0.04
N PRO A 11 3.16 15.42 0.56
CA PRO A 11 4.34 15.71 -0.26
C PRO A 11 4.45 14.69 -1.41
N ARG A 12 4.33 15.16 -2.65
CA ARG A 12 4.41 14.29 -3.85
C ARG A 12 5.73 13.51 -3.91
N GLU A 13 6.80 14.12 -3.41
CA GLU A 13 8.19 13.63 -3.51
C GLU A 13 8.43 12.31 -2.77
N LYS A 14 7.66 12.02 -1.71
CA LYS A 14 7.81 10.83 -0.86
C LYS A 14 6.59 9.91 -0.89
N THR A 15 5.74 10.05 -1.90
CA THR A 15 4.53 9.24 -2.05
C THR A 15 4.84 7.97 -2.84
N ILE A 16 4.58 6.80 -2.24
CA ILE A 16 4.74 5.50 -2.89
C ILE A 16 3.36 4.96 -3.28
N LYS A 17 3.21 4.53 -4.55
CA LYS A 17 1.97 3.93 -5.05
C LYS A 17 2.12 2.41 -5.21
N TRP A 18 1.60 1.64 -4.25
CA TRP A 18 1.68 0.18 -4.26
C TRP A 18 0.67 -0.52 -5.20
N ASN A 19 -0.26 0.21 -5.83
CA ASN A 19 -1.23 -0.33 -6.80
C ASN A 19 -2.01 -1.59 -6.34
N ILE A 20 -2.27 -1.72 -5.04
CA ILE A 20 -3.01 -2.85 -4.45
C ILE A 20 -4.50 -2.73 -4.79
N TYR A 21 -5.13 -3.81 -5.25
CA TYR A 21 -6.56 -3.86 -5.59
C TYR A 21 -7.47 -3.76 -4.36
N ASP A 22 -8.72 -3.34 -4.56
CA ASP A 22 -9.74 -3.31 -3.50
C ASP A 22 -10.42 -4.68 -3.39
N PRO A 23 -10.33 -5.39 -2.24
CA PRO A 23 -10.98 -6.67 -2.04
C PRO A 23 -12.49 -6.57 -1.72
N LYS A 24 -13.07 -5.36 -1.68
CA LYS A 24 -14.50 -5.17 -1.37
C LYS A 24 -15.41 -6.05 -2.24
N GLY A 25 -16.33 -6.75 -1.58
CA GLY A 25 -17.27 -7.67 -2.22
C GLY A 25 -16.66 -9.01 -2.67
N LYS A 26 -15.40 -9.31 -2.30
CA LYS A 26 -14.76 -10.60 -2.54
C LYS A 26 -14.77 -11.49 -1.27
N PRO A 27 -14.51 -12.80 -1.40
CA PRO A 27 -14.37 -13.70 -0.26
C PRO A 27 -13.24 -13.29 0.70
N ILE A 28 -13.30 -13.80 1.94
CA ILE A 28 -12.34 -13.47 3.02
C ILE A 28 -10.88 -13.80 2.65
N GLU A 29 -10.66 -14.78 1.79
CA GLU A 29 -9.36 -15.18 1.27
C GLU A 29 -8.69 -14.03 0.50
N LYS A 30 -9.48 -13.24 -0.25
CA LYS A 30 -8.96 -12.07 -0.97
C LYS A 30 -8.58 -10.92 -0.05
N PHE A 31 -9.32 -10.74 1.05
CA PHE A 31 -8.90 -9.80 2.08
C PHE A 31 -7.59 -10.21 2.75
N ARG A 32 -7.41 -11.51 3.03
CA ARG A 32 -6.16 -12.05 3.59
C ARG A 32 -5.00 -11.86 2.63
N GLU A 33 -5.21 -12.13 1.34
CA GLU A 33 -4.23 -11.91 0.28
C GLU A 33 -3.78 -10.43 0.23
N VAL A 34 -4.73 -9.50 0.21
CA VAL A 34 -4.44 -8.04 0.22
C VAL A 34 -3.68 -7.63 1.48
N ARG A 35 -4.09 -8.11 2.66
CA ARG A 35 -3.38 -7.84 3.92
C ARG A 35 -1.93 -8.33 3.86
N ASP A 36 -1.69 -9.51 3.31
CA ASP A 36 -0.35 -10.10 3.24
C ASP A 36 0.53 -9.40 2.20
N ILE A 37 -0.06 -8.83 1.13
CA ILE A 37 0.63 -7.90 0.22
C ILE A 37 1.05 -6.63 0.99
N ILE A 38 0.12 -5.99 1.70
CA ILE A 38 0.42 -4.76 2.48
C ILE A 38 1.54 -5.02 3.48
N LYS A 39 1.49 -6.16 4.19
CA LYS A 39 2.52 -6.54 5.17
C LYS A 39 3.92 -6.55 4.54
N ARG A 40 4.09 -7.20 3.38
CA ARG A 40 5.38 -7.28 2.68
C ARG A 40 5.89 -5.92 2.23
N GLU A 41 5.02 -5.07 1.68
CA GLU A 41 5.40 -3.72 1.26
C GLU A 41 5.83 -2.85 2.44
N VAL A 42 5.16 -2.96 3.58
CA VAL A 42 5.54 -2.25 4.82
C VAL A 42 6.87 -2.76 5.36
N GLU A 43 7.08 -4.08 5.42
CA GLU A 43 8.36 -4.66 5.86
C GLU A 43 9.53 -4.20 4.98
N LYS A 44 9.34 -4.20 3.65
CA LYS A 44 10.31 -3.68 2.69
C LYS A 44 10.60 -2.20 2.93
N LEU A 45 9.56 -1.37 3.10
CA LEU A 45 9.72 0.05 3.35
C LEU A 45 10.50 0.31 4.65
N ILE A 46 10.21 -0.42 5.73
CA ILE A 46 10.95 -0.31 6.99
C ILE A 46 12.42 -0.65 6.79
N TYR A 47 12.73 -1.68 6.01
CA TYR A 47 14.11 -2.06 5.70
C TYR A 47 14.83 -0.95 4.92
N GLU A 48 14.22 -0.43 3.85
CA GLU A 48 14.77 0.68 3.06
C GLU A 48 15.04 1.92 3.89
N LEU A 49 14.12 2.29 4.79
CA LEU A 49 14.28 3.44 5.69
C LEU A 49 15.35 3.26 6.77
N ARG A 50 15.73 2.01 7.08
CA ARG A 50 16.82 1.71 8.03
C ARG A 50 18.20 1.66 7.38
N LEU A 51 18.27 1.64 6.05
CA LEU A 51 19.51 1.65 5.28
C LEU A 51 20.00 3.06 4.93
N ILE A 52 19.25 4.08 5.32
CA ILE A 52 19.54 5.51 5.13
C ILE A 52 19.87 6.10 6.50
#